data_AF-A0A1R1YLP5-F1
#
_entry.id   AF-A0A1R1YLP5-F1
#
_cell.length_a   1.000
_cell.length_b   1.000
_cell.length_c   1.000
_cell.angle_alpha   90.00
_cell.angle_beta   90.00
_cell.angle_gamma   90.00
#
_symmetry.space_group_name_H-M   'P 1'
#
loop_
_entity.id
_entity.type
_entity.pdbx_description
1 polymer ?
#
loop_
_entity_poly.entity_id
_entity_poly.type
_entity_poly.pdbx_seq_one_letter_code
_entity_poly.pdbx_strand_id
1 'polypeptide(L)'
;MFEIADIFLILIFVPDLTGPAPSWVYFCFGLGMWLYSTFDNVDGKQARRTNSSSPLGELFDHGCDALNCIVGALVQAAALGTGISYTTLLMSFLS
;
A
#
# COMPACT_ATOMS: atom_id res chain seq x y z
N MET A 1 1.25 -8.64 -1.10
CA MET A 1 0.19 -9.57 -0.61
C MET A 1 -0.71 -8.87 0.41
N PHE A 2 -0.15 -8.20 1.42
CA PHE A 2 -0.90 -7.42 2.41
C PHE A 2 -1.72 -6.29 1.78
N GLU A 3 -1.09 -5.50 0.91
CA GLU A 3 -1.73 -4.42 0.13
C GLU A 3 -2.89 -4.89 -0.77
N ILE A 4 -2.86 -6.15 -1.23
CA ILE A 4 -3.96 -6.71 -2.01
C ILE A 4 -5.19 -6.93 -1.13
N ALA A 5 -5.00 -7.30 0.14
CA ALA A 5 -6.09 -7.40 1.10
C ALA A 5 -6.72 -6.04 1.36
N ASP A 6 -5.92 -4.97 1.44
CA ASP A 6 -6.43 -3.60 1.60
C ASP A 6 -7.25 -3.16 0.39
N ILE A 7 -6.83 -3.50 -0.83
CA ILE A 7 -7.67 -3.29 -2.04
C ILE A 7 -9.02 -4.00 -1.90
N PHE A 8 -9.04 -5.27 -1.49
CA PHE A 8 -10.31 -5.98 -1.31
C PHE A 8 -11.19 -5.35 -0.24
N LEU A 9 -10.60 -4.90 0.87
CA LEU A 9 -11.32 -4.19 1.92
C LEU A 9 -11.91 -2.87 1.41
N ILE A 10 -11.16 -2.10 0.61
CA ILE A 10 -11.68 -0.90 -0.06
C ILE A 10 -12.87 -1.26 -0.95
N LEU A 11 -12.70 -2.24 -1.85
CA LEU A 11 -13.74 -2.62 -2.81
C LEU A 11 -15.04 -3.13 -2.14
N ILE A 12 -14.93 -3.78 -0.98
CA ILE A 12 -16.08 -4.33 -0.25
C ILE A 12 -16.76 -3.29 0.62
N PHE A 13 -15.99 -2.46 1.35
CA PHE A 13 -16.54 -1.59 2.39
C PHE A 13 -16.67 -0.12 1.98
N VAL A 14 -15.76 0.39 1.15
CA VAL A 14 -15.68 1.81 0.76
C VAL A 14 -15.26 1.98 -0.71
N PRO A 15 -16.01 1.41 -1.67
CA PRO A 15 -15.63 1.43 -3.09
C PRO A 15 -15.62 2.84 -3.69
N ASP A 16 -16.32 3.78 -3.07
CA ASP A 16 -16.39 5.19 -3.46
C ASP A 16 -15.35 6.07 -2.73
N LEU A 17 -14.57 5.50 -1.81
CA LEU A 17 -13.56 6.17 -0.97
C LEU A 17 -14.13 7.26 -0.04
N THR A 18 -15.42 7.23 0.28
CA THR A 18 -16.06 8.29 1.09
C THR A 18 -16.28 7.87 2.54
N GLY A 19 -16.50 6.58 2.79
CA GLY A 19 -16.76 6.06 4.14
C GLY A 19 -18.13 6.45 4.72
N PRO A 20 -18.39 6.12 6.00
CA PRO A 20 -17.49 5.42 6.92
C PRO A 20 -17.57 3.89 6.78
N ALA A 21 -16.41 3.23 6.89
CA ALA A 21 -16.29 1.78 7.07
C ALA A 21 -16.35 1.40 8.56
N PRO A 22 -16.57 0.12 8.90
CA PRO A 22 -16.33 -0.38 10.26
C PRO A 22 -14.90 -0.10 10.74
N SER A 23 -14.74 0.27 12.01
CA SER A 23 -13.45 0.74 12.57
C SER A 23 -12.28 -0.24 12.39
N TRP A 24 -12.56 -1.54 12.41
CA TRP A 24 -11.54 -2.57 12.22
C TRP A 24 -10.94 -2.57 10.80
N VAL A 25 -11.67 -2.06 9.79
CA VAL A 25 -11.18 -1.92 8.41
C VAL A 25 -10.03 -0.92 8.37
N TYR A 26 -10.17 0.22 9.05
CA TYR A 26 -9.10 1.22 9.15
C TYR A 26 -7.90 0.71 9.93
N PHE A 27 -8.11 -0.15 10.93
CA PHE A 27 -7.01 -0.84 11.60
C PHE A 27 -6.28 -1.80 10.65
N CYS A 28 -7.01 -2.56 9.84
CA CYS A 28 -6.43 -3.42 8.81
C CYS A 28 -5.60 -2.64 7.80
N PHE A 29 -6.09 -1.49 7.30
CA PHE A 29 -5.33 -0.59 6.42
C PHE A 29 -3.99 -0.17 7.03
N GLY A 30 -4.00 0.29 8.28
CA GLY A 30 -2.76 0.69 8.96
C GLY A 30 -1.81 -0.49 9.17
N LEU A 31 -2.34 -1.66 9.50
CA LEU A 31 -1.55 -2.88 9.70
C LEU A 31 -0.95 -3.39 8.39
N GLY A 32 -1.70 -3.36 7.28
CA GLY A 32 -1.25 -3.77 5.96
C GLY A 32 -0.06 -2.95 5.48
N MET A 33 -0.20 -1.61 5.51
CA MET A 33 0.87 -0.67 5.19
C MET A 33 2.13 -0.85 6.05
N TRP A 34 1.94 -1.09 7.35
CA TRP A 34 3.06 -1.33 8.27
C TRP A 34 3.77 -2.65 7.96
N LEU A 35 3.02 -3.72 7.67
CA LEU A 35 3.60 -5.02 7.32
C LEU A 35 4.34 -4.96 5.98
N TYR A 36 3.77 -4.32 4.96
CA TYR A 36 4.43 -4.12 3.66
C TYR A 36 5.77 -3.42 3.86
N SER A 37 5.75 -2.21 4.44
CA SER A 37 6.96 -1.41 4.65
C SER A 37 8.00 -2.13 5.51
N THR A 38 7.58 -2.93 6.49
CA THR A 38 8.50 -3.71 7.31
C THR A 38 9.20 -4.81 6.51
N PHE A 39 8.47 -5.55 5.68
CA PHE A 39 9.06 -6.68 4.94
C PHE A 39 9.92 -6.24 3.76
N ASP A 40 9.50 -5.19 3.07
CA ASP A 40 10.28 -4.49 2.05
C ASP A 40 11.64 -4.03 2.60
N ASN A 41 11.67 -3.38 3.76
CA ASN A 41 12.94 -2.98 4.39
C ASN A 41 13.83 -4.15 4.87
N VAL A 42 13.29 -5.37 4.96
CA VAL A 42 14.00 -6.56 5.45
C VAL A 42 14.57 -7.38 4.30
N ASP A 43 13.92 -7.46 3.15
CA ASP A 43 14.33 -8.35 2.07
C ASP A 43 15.68 -7.95 1.46
N GLY A 44 15.96 -6.66 1.26
CA GLY A 44 17.23 -6.16 0.75
C GLY A 44 18.37 -6.39 1.75
N LYS A 45 18.08 -6.32 3.06
CA LYS A 45 19.05 -6.70 4.10
C LYS A 45 19.34 -8.19 4.07
N GLN A 46 18.33 -9.03 3.83
CA GLN A 46 18.52 -10.47 3.70
C GLN A 46 19.29 -10.81 2.43
N ALA A 47 18.94 -10.25 1.27
CA ALA A 47 19.60 -10.50 0.01
C ALA A 47 21.11 -10.17 0.04
N ARG A 48 21.49 -9.08 0.73
CA ARG A 48 22.90 -8.74 0.99
C ARG A 48 23.59 -9.75 1.90
N ARG A 49 22.92 -10.26 2.93
CA ARG A 49 23.47 -11.26 3.86
C ARG A 49 23.67 -12.63 3.20
N THR A 50 22.77 -13.02 2.30
CA THR A 50 22.81 -14.32 1.61
C THR A 50 23.59 -14.28 0.29
N ASN A 51 24.19 -13.14 -0.07
CA ASN A 51 24.84 -12.91 -1.36
C ASN A 51 23.92 -13.21 -2.56
N SER A 52 22.61 -13.01 -2.41
CA SER A 52 21.60 -13.22 -3.46
C SER A 52 21.11 -11.91 -4.08
N SER A 53 21.80 -10.80 -3.83
CA SER A 53 21.53 -9.50 -4.47
C SER A 53 21.78 -9.58 -5.99
N SER A 54 20.85 -9.05 -6.79
CA SER A 54 20.98 -9.00 -8.25
C SER A 54 20.31 -7.75 -8.83
N PRO A 55 20.75 -7.24 -10.00
CA PRO A 55 20.11 -6.10 -10.66
C PRO A 55 18.63 -6.34 -11.02
N LEU A 56 18.25 -7.58 -11.33
CA LEU A 56 16.86 -7.94 -11.57
C LEU A 56 16.03 -7.90 -10.28
N GLY A 57 16.63 -8.32 -9.15
CA GLY A 57 16.01 -8.21 -7.83
C GLY A 57 15.72 -6.76 -7.47
N GLU A 58 16.68 -5.85 -7.68
CA GLU A 58 16.50 -4.42 -7.44
C GLU A 58 15.43 -3.79 -8.35
N LEU A 59 15.37 -4.20 -9.63
CA LEU A 59 14.30 -3.73 -10.54
C LEU A 59 12.92 -4.22 -10.10
N PHE A 60 12.83 -5.46 -9.62
CA PHE A 60 11.58 -6.03 -9.14
C PHE A 60 11.10 -5.32 -7.85
N ASP A 61 12.02 -5.06 -6.93
CA ASP A 61 11.81 -4.31 -5.68
C ASP A 61 11.22 -2.91 -5.95
N HIS A 62 11.91 -2.12 -6.79
CA HIS A 62 11.42 -0.81 -7.24
C HIS A 62 10.06 -0.88 -7.95
N GLY A 63 9.80 -1.95 -8.71
CA GLY A 63 8.52 -2.17 -9.37
C GLY A 63 7.38 -2.42 -8.36
N CYS A 64 7.67 -3.19 -7.31
CA CYS A 64 6.74 -3.40 -6.20
C CYS A 64 6.45 -2.09 -5.45
N ASP A 65 7.47 -1.28 -5.18
CA ASP A 65 7.32 0.03 -4.54
C ASP A 65 6.43 0.98 -5.35
N ALA A 66 6.63 1.04 -6.67
CA ALA A 66 5.80 1.87 -7.53
C ALA A 66 4.32 1.46 -7.50
N LEU A 67 4.03 0.16 -7.42
CA LEU A 67 2.66 -0.34 -7.25
C LEU A 67 2.11 0.00 -5.87
N ASN A 68 2.95 -0.11 -4.84
CA ASN A 68 2.57 0.21 -3.46
C ASN A 68 2.20 1.69 -3.28
N CYS A 69 2.89 2.62 -3.95
CA CYS A 69 2.51 4.05 -3.95
C CYS A 69 1.05 4.26 -4.38
N ILE A 70 0.60 3.53 -5.42
CA ILE A 70 -0.77 3.64 -5.94
C ILE A 70 -1.77 3.09 -4.91
N VAL A 71 -1.48 1.92 -4.34
CA VAL A 71 -2.38 1.29 -3.35
C VAL A 71 -2.44 2.11 -2.06
N GLY A 72 -1.29 2.57 -1.58
CA GLY A 72 -1.18 3.44 -0.41
C GLY A 72 -1.96 4.74 -0.56
N ALA A 73 -2.02 5.31 -1.77
CA ALA A 73 -2.85 6.48 -2.06
C ALA A 73 -4.36 6.17 -1.96
N LEU A 74 -4.80 5.01 -2.47
CA LEU A 74 -6.19 4.58 -2.34
C LEU A 74 -6.57 4.28 -0.89
N VAL A 75 -5.67 3.65 -0.13
CA VAL A 75 -5.84 3.40 1.31
C VAL A 75 -5.95 4.70 2.09
N GLN A 76 -5.09 5.69 1.82
CA GLN A 76 -5.17 7.02 2.43
C GLN A 76 -6.48 7.74 2.08
N ALA A 77 -6.89 7.71 0.81
CA ALA A 77 -8.15 8.31 0.37
C ALA A 77 -9.36 7.67 1.05
N ALA A 78 -9.39 6.33 1.13
CA ALA A 78 -10.44 5.57 1.81
C ALA A 78 -10.47 5.84 3.33
N ALA A 79 -9.30 5.96 3.96
CA ALA A 79 -9.17 6.27 5.39
C ALA A 79 -9.65 7.69 5.72
N LEU A 80 -9.35 8.66 4.85
CA LEU A 80 -9.70 10.06 5.04
C LEU A 80 -11.10 10.42 4.50
N GLY A 81 -11.74 9.53 3.74
CA GLY A 81 -13.06 9.77 3.16
C GLY A 81 -13.06 10.83 2.07
N THR A 82 -11.97 10.96 1.30
CA THR A 82 -11.81 12.03 0.29
C THR A 82 -12.64 11.81 -0.97
N GLY A 83 -13.22 10.61 -1.14
CA GLY A 83 -14.01 10.23 -2.30
C GLY A 83 -13.22 10.23 -3.61
N ILE A 84 -13.90 10.09 -4.74
CA ILE A 84 -13.30 10.31 -6.07
C ILE A 84 -13.17 11.82 -6.30
N SER A 85 -12.02 12.38 -5.94
CA SER A 85 -11.76 13.82 -5.97
C SER A 85 -10.35 14.16 -6.47
N TYR A 86 -10.13 15.44 -6.80
CA TYR A 86 -8.78 15.93 -7.12
C TYR A 86 -7.78 15.73 -5.98
N THR A 87 -8.25 15.69 -4.73
CA THR A 87 -7.41 15.38 -3.56
C THR A 87 -6.92 13.94 -3.60
N THR A 88 -7.78 12.99 -3.95
CA THR A 88 -7.42 11.58 -4.12
C THR A 88 -6.42 11.40 -5.27
N LEU A 89 -6.61 12.13 -6.38
CA LEU A 89 -5.63 12.13 -7.47
C LEU A 89 -4.28 12.68 -7.01
N LEU A 90 -4.27 13.80 -6.27
CA LEU A 90 -3.04 14.39 -5.72
C LEU A 90 -2.29 13.41 -4.81
N MET A 91 -3.01 12.67 -3.95
CA MET A 91 -2.43 11.67 -3.06
C MET A 91 -1.65 10.59 -3.82
N SER A 92 -2.09 10.19 -5.02
CA SER A 92 -1.37 9.21 -5.85
C SER A 92 -0.01 9.68 -6.38
N PHE A 93 0.25 10.99 -6.39
CA PHE A 93 1.55 11.56 -6.77
C PHE A 93 2.43 11.93 -5.56
N LEU A 94 1.86 11.93 -4.36
CA LEU A 94 2.53 12.29 -3.11
C LEU A 94 2.86 11.08 -2.22
N SER A 95 2.34 9.90 -2.57
CA SER A 95 2.59 8.62 -1.89
C SER A 95 3.76 7.90 -2.53
#